data_AF-A0A843AVW9-F1
#
_entry.id   AF-A0A843AVW9-F1
#
_cell.length_a   1.000
_cell.length_b   1.000
_cell.length_c   1.000
_cell.angle_alpha   90.00
_cell.angle_beta   90.00
_cell.angle_gamma   90.00
#
_symmetry.space_group_name_H-M   'P 1'
#
loop_
_entity.id
_entity.type
_entity.pdbx_description
1 polymer ?
#
loop_
_entity_poly.entity_id
_entity_poly.type
_entity_poly.pdbx_seq_one_letter_code
_entity_poly.pdbx_strand_id
1 'polypeptide(L)'
;MASCPSAEHRVVVLRRIADLQGELEMLRRSQDRLRDIAHLQFVLGVHGLEVLDYEGPAFYELGRVAQCEICGELVNEDDKAYELRVRSRAFGPRFGYLHKECFEEVTTR
;
A
#
# COMPACT_ATOMS: atom_id res chain seq x y z
N MET A 1 -22.46 -44.69 11.27
CA MET A 1 -23.40 -43.56 11.37
C MET A 1 -22.59 -42.33 11.77
N ALA A 2 -22.40 -41.36 10.88
CA ALA A 2 -21.67 -40.14 11.21
C ALA A 2 -22.53 -39.29 12.16
N SER A 3 -22.05 -39.07 13.38
CA SER A 3 -22.74 -38.26 14.38
C SER A 3 -22.76 -36.80 13.90
N CYS A 4 -23.94 -36.20 13.79
CA CYS A 4 -24.07 -34.78 13.49
C CYS A 4 -23.31 -33.95 14.55
N PRO A 5 -22.46 -32.98 14.15
CA PRO A 5 -21.81 -32.09 15.11
C PRO A 5 -22.88 -31.30 15.87
N SER A 6 -22.74 -31.25 17.20
CA SER A 6 -23.62 -30.47 18.08
C SER A 6 -23.66 -29.00 17.66
N ALA A 7 -24.73 -28.29 18.00
CA ALA A 7 -24.88 -26.87 17.66
C ALA A 7 -23.69 -26.03 18.17
N GLU A 8 -23.15 -26.37 19.34
CA GLU A 8 -21.96 -25.75 19.93
C GLU A 8 -20.71 -25.95 19.07
N HIS A 9 -20.48 -27.17 18.55
CA HIS A 9 -19.39 -27.42 17.61
C HIS A 9 -19.50 -26.57 16.34
N ARG A 10 -20.73 -26.38 15.82
CA ARG A 10 -20.94 -25.53 14.64
C ARG A 10 -20.60 -24.07 14.92
N VAL A 11 -20.96 -23.54 16.09
CA VAL A 11 -20.65 -22.16 16.49
C VAL A 11 -19.14 -21.94 16.59
N VAL A 12 -18.40 -22.87 17.20
CA VAL A 12 -16.93 -22.78 17.31
C VAL A 12 -16.27 -22.78 15.93
N VAL A 13 -16.72 -23.68 15.04
CA VAL A 13 -16.19 -23.77 13.67
C VAL A 13 -16.47 -22.48 12.89
N LEU A 14 -17.69 -21.93 12.96
CA LEU A 14 -18.03 -20.69 12.26
C LEU A 14 -17.21 -19.50 12.73
N ARG A 15 -16.97 -19.39 14.05
CA ARG A 15 -16.08 -18.35 14.60
C ARG A 15 -14.66 -18.50 14.07
N ARG A 16 -14.13 -19.73 14.07
CA ARG A 16 -12.78 -20.00 13.55
C ARG A 16 -12.66 -19.68 12.06
N ILE A 17 -13.71 -19.96 11.27
CA ILE A 17 -13.76 -19.58 9.85
C ILE A 17 -13.69 -18.06 9.70
N ALA A 18 -14.47 -17.31 10.48
CA ALA A 18 -14.46 -15.84 10.43
C ALA A 18 -13.08 -15.26 10.80
N ASP A 19 -12.45 -15.79 11.85
CA ASP A 19 -11.10 -15.39 12.27
C ASP A 19 -10.07 -15.65 11.15
N LEU A 20 -10.09 -16.85 10.56
CA LEU A 20 -9.20 -17.22 9.45
C LEU A 20 -9.45 -16.39 8.18
N GLN A 21 -10.70 -16.03 7.89
CA GLN A 21 -11.04 -15.13 6.80
C GLN A 21 -10.44 -13.74 7.03
N GLY A 22 -10.47 -13.24 8.27
CA GLY A 22 -9.81 -12.00 8.65
C GLY A 22 -8.28 -12.06 8.48
N GLU A 23 -7.65 -13.13 8.94
CA GLU A 23 -6.20 -13.35 8.78
C GLU A 23 -5.79 -13.42 7.30
N LEU A 24 -6.55 -14.15 6.48
CA LEU A 24 -6.29 -14.25 5.03
C LEU A 24 -6.42 -12.89 4.33
N GLU A 25 -7.40 -12.08 4.70
CA GLU A 25 -7.58 -10.74 4.14
C GLU A 25 -6.40 -9.82 4.49
N MET A 26 -5.90 -9.89 5.73
CA MET A 26 -4.69 -9.15 6.12
C MET A 26 -3.47 -9.58 5.31
N LEU A 27 -3.26 -10.89 5.15
CA LEU A 27 -2.14 -11.43 4.38
C LEU A 27 -2.20 -11.03 2.90
N ARG A 28 -3.39 -11.04 2.30
CA ARG A 28 -3.60 -10.59 0.91
C ARG A 28 -3.19 -9.13 0.75
N ARG A 29 -3.65 -8.25 1.65
CA ARG A 29 -3.27 -6.83 1.61
C ARG A 29 -1.76 -6.63 1.82
N SER A 30 -1.15 -7.39 2.72
CA SER A 30 0.32 -7.36 2.88
C SER A 30 1.05 -7.82 1.61
N GLN A 31 0.54 -8.84 0.93
CA GLN A 31 1.11 -9.31 -0.33
C GLN A 31 0.97 -8.27 -1.46
N ASP A 32 -0.20 -7.66 -1.59
CA ASP A 32 -0.42 -6.57 -2.55
C ASP A 32 0.52 -5.40 -2.28
N ARG A 33 0.67 -5.00 -1.02
CA ARG A 33 1.59 -3.92 -0.62
C ARG A 33 3.04 -4.23 -1.01
N LEU A 34 3.50 -5.47 -0.80
CA LEU A 34 4.86 -5.89 -1.19
C LEU A 34 5.05 -5.88 -2.70
N ARG A 35 4.05 -6.33 -3.47
CA ARG A 35 4.06 -6.26 -4.94
C ARG A 35 4.16 -4.81 -5.40
N ASP A 36 3.34 -3.93 -4.84
CA ASP A 36 3.32 -2.52 -5.19
C ASP A 36 4.67 -1.85 -4.88
N ILE A 37 5.25 -2.10 -3.70
CA ILE A 37 6.60 -1.63 -3.33
C ILE A 37 7.63 -2.15 -4.33
N ALA A 38 7.55 -3.41 -4.77
CA ALA A 38 8.50 -3.95 -5.75
C ALA A 38 8.41 -3.22 -7.11
N HIS A 39 7.19 -2.92 -7.59
CA HIS A 39 7.01 -2.15 -8.83
C HIS A 39 7.51 -0.71 -8.68
N LEU A 40 7.20 -0.05 -7.56
CA LEU A 40 7.72 1.30 -7.27
C LEU A 40 9.25 1.30 -7.15
N GLN A 41 9.84 0.28 -6.53
CA GLN A 41 11.29 0.13 -6.41
C GLN A 41 11.96 -0.01 -7.78
N PHE A 42 11.33 -0.72 -8.72
CA PHE A 42 11.82 -0.85 -10.09
C PHE A 42 11.82 0.50 -10.82
N VAL A 43 10.72 1.26 -10.71
CA VAL A 43 10.56 2.55 -11.40
C VAL A 43 11.43 3.65 -10.76
N LEU A 44 11.38 3.80 -9.44
CA LEU A 44 12.04 4.89 -8.73
C LEU A 44 13.51 4.59 -8.40
N GLY A 45 13.91 3.32 -8.44
CA GLY A 45 15.29 2.90 -8.19
C GLY A 45 16.29 3.51 -9.16
N VAL A 46 15.90 3.75 -10.42
CA VAL A 46 16.76 4.41 -11.42
C VAL A 46 17.09 5.86 -11.06
N HIS A 47 16.26 6.49 -10.22
CA HIS A 47 16.45 7.83 -9.67
C HIS A 47 17.18 7.82 -8.32
N GLY A 48 17.68 6.67 -7.88
CA GLY A 48 18.40 6.53 -6.60
C GLY A 48 17.49 6.62 -5.38
N LEU A 49 16.22 6.21 -5.53
CA LEU A 49 15.24 6.14 -4.46
C LEU A 49 14.97 4.67 -4.08
N GLU A 50 15.08 4.37 -2.79
CA GLU A 50 14.65 3.11 -2.18
C GLU A 50 13.28 3.34 -1.54
N VAL A 51 12.27 2.56 -1.93
CA VAL A 51 10.90 2.68 -1.40
C VAL A 51 10.77 1.76 -0.19
N LEU A 52 10.48 2.34 0.96
CA LEU A 52 10.38 1.63 2.24
C LEU A 52 8.93 1.28 2.59
N ASP A 53 8.02 2.23 2.33
CA ASP A 53 6.59 2.05 2.54
C ASP A 53 5.79 3.11 1.78
N TYR A 54 4.47 2.99 1.74
CA TYR A 54 3.56 4.01 1.21
C TYR A 54 2.22 4.08 1.97
N GLU A 55 1.60 5.25 2.00
CA GLU A 55 0.24 5.46 2.52
C GLU A 55 -0.61 6.21 1.47
N GLY A 56 -1.92 5.98 1.48
CA GLY A 56 -2.86 6.63 0.55
C GLY A 56 -3.79 5.66 -0.20
N PRO A 57 -4.64 6.18 -1.11
CA PRO A 57 -4.67 7.56 -1.55
C PRO A 57 -5.45 8.48 -0.59
N ALA A 58 -4.88 9.63 -0.22
CA ALA A 58 -5.46 10.60 0.71
C ALA A 58 -5.20 12.05 0.28
N PHE A 59 -5.96 12.99 0.83
CA PHE A 59 -5.65 14.42 0.72
C PHE A 59 -4.55 14.76 1.73
N TYR A 60 -3.55 15.54 1.30
CA TYR A 60 -2.44 15.95 2.14
C TYR A 60 -2.35 17.46 2.16
N GLU A 61 -2.29 18.05 3.36
CA GLU A 61 -1.87 19.44 3.55
C GLU A 61 -0.35 19.48 3.46
N LEU A 62 0.18 19.71 2.26
CA LEU A 62 1.58 19.50 1.97
C LEU A 62 2.46 20.58 2.58
N GLY A 63 1.92 21.77 2.88
CA GLY A 63 2.62 22.87 3.58
C GLY A 63 3.86 23.40 2.84
N ARG A 64 4.19 22.80 1.69
CA ARG A 64 5.27 23.08 0.76
C ARG A 64 4.87 22.51 -0.60
N VAL A 65 5.45 23.08 -1.65
CA VAL A 65 5.28 22.56 -3.01
C VAL A 65 5.90 21.16 -3.09
N ALA A 66 5.07 20.14 -3.33
CA ALA A 66 5.53 18.77 -3.57
C ALA A 66 5.41 18.41 -5.04
N GLN A 67 6.39 17.67 -5.55
CA GLN A 67 6.39 17.13 -6.91
C GLN A 67 6.17 15.62 -6.86
N CYS A 68 5.46 15.11 -7.85
CA CYS A 68 5.29 13.68 -8.06
C CYS A 68 6.63 13.05 -8.44
N GLU A 69 7.05 12.01 -7.72
CA GLU A 69 8.34 11.32 -7.97
C GLU A 69 8.38 10.57 -9.33
N ILE A 70 7.22 10.38 -9.99
CA ILE A 70 7.13 9.71 -11.29
C ILE A 70 7.13 10.72 -12.45
N CYS A 71 6.17 11.65 -12.48
CA CYS A 71 5.99 12.56 -13.61
C CYS A 71 6.67 13.93 -13.42
N GLY A 72 7.10 14.27 -12.20
CA GLY A 72 7.72 15.56 -11.88
C GLY A 72 6.73 16.73 -11.72
N GLU A 73 5.46 16.54 -12.08
CA GLU A 73 4.42 17.56 -11.94
C GLU A 73 4.04 17.79 -10.48
N LEU A 74 3.47 18.97 -10.19
CA LEU A 74 3.06 19.34 -8.84
C LEU A 74 1.93 18.45 -8.33
N VAL A 75 2.02 18.04 -7.07
CA VAL A 75 0.93 17.39 -6.35
C VAL A 75 0.10 18.51 -5.70
N ASN A 76 -1.16 18.64 -6.13
CA ASN A 76 -2.08 19.62 -5.56
C ASN A 76 -2.67 19.10 -4.25
N GLU A 77 -2.91 20.00 -3.30
CA GLU A 77 -3.56 19.67 -2.02
C GLU A 77 -5.04 19.29 -2.22
N ASP A 78 -5.65 19.74 -3.32
CA ASP A 78 -7.03 19.43 -3.70
C ASP A 78 -7.21 18.02 -4.33
N ASP A 79 -6.11 17.31 -4.60
CA ASP A 79 -6.12 15.99 -5.22
C ASP A 79 -5.67 14.90 -4.23
N LYS A 80 -6.18 13.69 -4.39
CA LYS A 80 -5.69 12.54 -3.62
C LYS A 80 -4.33 12.09 -4.16
N ALA A 81 -3.39 11.88 -3.26
CA ALA A 81 -2.05 11.41 -3.56
C ALA A 81 -1.68 10.18 -2.71
N TYR A 82 -0.56 9.55 -3.02
CA TYR A 82 0.11 8.60 -2.14
C TYR A 82 1.36 9.25 -1.56
N GLU A 83 1.56 9.12 -0.26
CA GLU A 83 2.81 9.49 0.40
C GLU A 83 3.73 8.26 0.44
N LEU A 84 4.96 8.41 -0.01
CA LEU A 84 5.99 7.38 0.03
C LEU A 84 6.97 7.66 1.16
N ARG A 85 7.32 6.65 1.93
CA ARG A 85 8.51 6.65 2.77
C ARG A 85 9.67 6.13 1.92
N VAL A 86 10.61 6.99 1.57
CA VAL A 86 11.74 6.63 0.71
C VAL A 86 13.07 6.92 1.38
N ARG A 87 14.12 6.22 0.96
CA ARG A 87 15.51 6.61 1.23
C ARG A 87 16.14 7.07 -0.08
N SER A 88 16.49 8.35 -0.14
CA SER A 88 17.27 8.92 -1.24
C SER A 88 18.75 8.69 -1.01
N ARG A 89 19.48 8.31 -2.07
CA ARG A 89 20.94 8.25 -2.04
C ARG A 89 21.60 9.61 -1.73
N ALA A 90 20.96 10.71 -2.10
CA ALA A 90 21.49 12.06 -1.91
C ALA A 90 21.11 12.67 -0.55
N PHE A 91 19.90 12.40 -0.07
CA PHE A 91 19.33 13.12 1.08
C PHE A 91 18.97 12.22 2.27
N GLY A 92 19.15 10.90 2.16
CA GLY A 92 18.74 9.96 3.20
C GLY A 92 17.21 9.74 3.25
N PRO A 93 16.67 9.28 4.39
CA PRO A 93 15.24 9.03 4.55
C PRO A 93 14.40 10.32 4.41
N ARG A 94 13.37 10.30 3.57
CA ARG A 94 12.42 11.39 3.38
C ARG A 94 11.06 10.89 2.94
N PHE A 95 10.08 11.79 2.94
CA PHE A 95 8.81 11.58 2.27
C PHE A 95 8.92 11.97 0.79
N GLY A 96 8.29 11.19 -0.07
CA GLY A 96 8.00 11.51 -1.47
C GLY A 96 6.49 11.43 -1.70
N TYR A 97 6.01 11.93 -2.83
CA TYR A 97 4.59 11.93 -3.15
C TYR A 97 4.36 11.45 -4.57
N LEU A 98 3.24 10.78 -4.80
CA LEU A 98 2.78 10.38 -6.12
C LEU A 98 1.32 10.79 -6.31
N HIS A 99 0.98 11.25 -7.51
CA HIS A 99 -0.43 11.32 -7.90
C HIS A 99 -1.04 9.92 -7.84
N LYS A 100 -2.34 9.87 -7.55
CA LYS A 100 -3.08 8.61 -7.51
C LYS A 100 -2.94 7.84 -8.83
N GLU A 101 -3.08 8.52 -9.95
CA GLU A 101 -3.03 7.95 -11.29
C GLU A 101 -1.63 7.39 -11.61
N CYS A 102 -0.57 8.12 -11.25
CA CYS A 102 0.81 7.66 -11.44
C CYS A 102 1.11 6.41 -10.60
N PHE A 103 0.60 6.35 -9.37
CA PHE A 103 0.74 5.16 -8.53
C PHE A 103 0.01 3.96 -9.16
N GLU A 104 -1.25 4.15 -9.56
CA GLU A 104 -2.07 3.08 -10.15
C GLU A 104 -1.48 2.57 -11.47
N GLU A 105 -0.92 3.44 -12.31
CA GLU A 105 -0.26 3.02 -13.56
C GLU A 105 0.93 2.08 -13.32
N VAL A 106 1.68 2.30 -12.24
CA VAL A 106 2.85 1.48 -11.88
C VAL A 106 2.46 0.18 -11.20
N THR A 107 1.44 0.20 -10.34
CA THR A 107 1.12 -0.92 -9.45
C THR A 107 0.07 -1.89 -9.98
N THR A 108 -0.74 -1.48 -10.97
CA THR A 108 -1.85 -2.29 -11.50
C THR A 108 -1.47 -3.13 -12.74
N ARG A 109 -0.18 -3.16 -13.13
CA ARG A 109 0.31 -3.97 -14.27
C ARG A 109 0.66 -5.40 -13.87
#